data_AF-N9REB9-F1
#
_entry.id   AF-N9REB9-F1
#
_cell.length_a   1.000
_cell.length_b   1.000
_cell.length_c   1.000
_cell.angle_alpha   90.00
_cell.angle_beta   90.00
_cell.angle_gamma   90.00
#
_symmetry.space_group_name_H-M   'P 1'
#
loop_
_entity.id
_entity.type
_entity.pdbx_description
1 polymer ?
#
loop_
_entity_poly.entity_id
_entity_poly.type
_entity_poly.pdbx_seq_one_letter_code
_entity_poly.pdbx_strand_id
1 'polypeptide(L)'
;MGGKFNTIFDVDGNEIKNEGVYLEVIEGEKLVFTDTYTEDWKPAENPFMTAILLLEDAGDGATKYTAIARHRTAETRQQHEDMGFFEGWGTVIDQLVEYAKSLKL
;
A
#
# COMPACT_ATOMS: atom_id res chain seq x y z
N MET A 1 -4.73 0.87 16.14
CA MET A 1 -3.70 0.07 15.44
C MET A 1 -4.00 -1.41 15.52
N GLY A 2 -3.53 -2.21 14.55
CA GLY A 2 -3.79 -3.65 14.49
C GLY A 2 -5.13 -4.05 13.87
N GLY A 3 -5.88 -3.07 13.31
CA GLY A 3 -7.12 -3.34 12.58
C GLY A 3 -6.84 -4.00 11.23
N LYS A 4 -7.79 -4.83 10.79
CA LYS A 4 -7.75 -5.57 9.52
C LYS A 4 -7.55 -4.64 8.32
N PHE A 5 -6.63 -5.01 7.44
CA PHE A 5 -6.50 -4.44 6.10
C PHE A 5 -6.39 -5.58 5.10
N ASN A 6 -7.54 -6.08 4.63
CA ASN A 6 -7.59 -7.22 3.71
C ASN A 6 -8.15 -6.79 2.37
N THR A 7 -7.51 -7.22 1.29
CA THR A 7 -7.96 -7.04 -0.09
C THR A 7 -7.97 -8.37 -0.83
N ILE A 8 -8.84 -8.48 -1.82
CA ILE A 8 -8.90 -9.60 -2.75
C ILE A 8 -8.78 -9.00 -4.14
N PHE A 9 -7.77 -9.43 -4.89
CA PHE A 9 -7.65 -9.13 -6.31
C PHE A 9 -8.13 -10.33 -7.10
N ASP A 10 -8.91 -10.12 -8.15
CA ASP A 10 -9.21 -11.15 -9.14
C ASP A 10 -8.35 -10.86 -10.38
N VAL A 11 -7.51 -11.83 -10.75
CA VAL A 11 -6.69 -11.78 -11.96
C VAL A 11 -7.06 -12.97 -12.83
N ASP A 12 -7.85 -12.72 -13.87
CA ASP A 12 -8.35 -13.72 -14.82
C ASP A 12 -9.04 -14.92 -14.13
N GLY A 13 -9.84 -14.65 -13.09
CA GLY A 13 -10.55 -15.65 -12.30
C GLY A 13 -9.72 -16.29 -11.19
N ASN A 14 -8.49 -15.83 -10.96
CA ASN A 14 -7.66 -16.24 -9.83
C ASN A 14 -7.74 -15.21 -8.71
N GLU A 15 -8.31 -15.60 -7.57
CA GLU A 15 -8.34 -14.75 -6.38
C GLU A 15 -6.97 -14.74 -5.68
N ILE A 16 -6.41 -13.54 -5.55
CA ILE A 16 -5.20 -13.25 -4.76
C ILE A 16 -5.63 -12.51 -3.50
N LYS A 17 -5.52 -13.19 -2.36
CA LYS A 17 -5.85 -12.63 -1.04
C LYS A 17 -4.62 -11.98 -0.44
N ASN A 18 -4.74 -10.70 -0.07
CA ASN A 18 -3.74 -10.00 0.72
C ASN A 18 -4.35 -9.70 2.08
N GLU A 19 -3.80 -10.32 3.11
CA GLU A 19 -4.25 -10.14 4.49
C GLU A 19 -3.19 -9.39 5.27
N GLY A 20 -3.63 -8.42 6.07
CA GLY A 20 -2.69 -7.56 6.77
C GLY A 20 -3.36 -6.72 7.84
N VAL A 21 -2.55 -5.84 8.44
CA VAL A 21 -2.98 -4.93 9.50
C VAL A 21 -2.44 -3.53 9.28
N TYR A 22 -3.17 -2.54 9.80
CA TYR A 22 -2.66 -1.18 9.95
C TYR A 22 -1.66 -1.08 11.10
N LEU A 23 -0.48 -0.50 10.83
CA LEU A 23 0.59 -0.23 11.81
C LEU A 23 0.60 1.21 12.32
N GLU A 24 0.30 2.18 11.46
CA GLU A 24 0.11 3.59 11.84
C GLU A 24 -0.97 4.24 10.96
N VAL A 25 -1.86 5.05 11.55
CA VAL A 25 -2.85 5.86 10.81
C VAL A 25 -2.85 7.25 11.43
N ILE A 26 -2.37 8.23 10.68
CA ILE A 26 -2.45 9.64 11.02
C ILE A 26 -3.31 10.30 9.95
N GLU A 27 -4.46 10.81 10.36
CA GLU A 27 -5.43 11.43 9.46
C GLU A 27 -4.78 12.53 8.61
N GLY A 28 -4.95 12.44 7.29
CA GLY A 28 -4.42 13.42 6.33
C GLY A 28 -2.90 13.39 6.09
N GLU A 29 -2.13 12.63 6.87
CA GLU A 29 -0.66 12.73 6.86
C GLU A 29 0.06 11.41 6.57
N LYS A 30 -0.43 10.29 7.13
CA LYS A 30 0.31 9.02 7.05
C LYS A 30 -0.58 7.79 7.17
N LEU A 31 -0.28 6.81 6.32
CA LEU A 31 -0.84 5.47 6.43
C LEU A 31 0.26 4.42 6.34
N VAL A 32 0.34 3.53 7.33
CA VAL A 32 1.28 2.40 7.34
C VAL A 32 0.50 1.10 7.52
N PHE A 33 0.74 0.14 6.64
CA PHE A 33 0.14 -1.20 6.72
C PHE A 33 1.16 -2.27 6.34
N THR A 34 0.90 -3.50 6.75
CA THR A 34 1.77 -4.64 6.43
C THR A 34 0.99 -5.95 6.38
N ASP A 35 1.52 -6.91 5.63
CA ASP A 35 1.15 -8.32 5.69
C ASP A 35 2.08 -9.14 6.61
N THR A 36 3.02 -8.48 7.32
CA THR A 36 3.89 -9.14 8.32
C THR A 36 3.09 -9.77 9.47
N TYR A 37 1.91 -9.22 9.73
CA TYR A 37 0.98 -9.74 10.71
C TYR A 37 -0.43 -9.79 10.13
N THR A 38 -1.20 -10.80 10.51
CA THR A 38 -2.65 -10.79 10.36
C THR A 38 -3.31 -10.19 11.62
N GLU A 39 -4.64 -10.20 11.65
CA GLU A 39 -5.43 -9.78 12.83
C GLU A 39 -4.95 -10.44 14.13
N ASP A 40 -5.12 -9.75 15.25
CA ASP A 40 -4.60 -10.10 16.58
C ASP A 40 -3.07 -10.15 16.69
N TRP A 41 -2.34 -9.50 15.77
CA TRP A 41 -0.87 -9.49 15.74
C TRP A 41 -0.24 -10.87 15.55
N LYS A 42 -0.94 -11.77 14.87
CA LYS A 42 -0.40 -13.09 14.52
C LYS A 42 0.63 -12.93 13.40
N PRO A 43 1.87 -13.40 13.55
CA PRO A 43 2.86 -13.32 12.48
C PRO A 43 2.40 -14.10 11.25
N ALA A 44 2.58 -13.52 10.07
CA ALA A 44 2.39 -14.24 8.82
C ALA A 44 3.58 -15.15 8.53
N GLU A 45 3.32 -16.30 7.90
CA GLU A 45 4.37 -17.29 7.57
C GLU A 45 5.32 -16.75 6.49
N ASN A 46 4.77 -16.11 5.46
CA ASN A 46 5.52 -15.63 4.30
C ASN A 46 5.14 -14.17 3.98
N PRO A 47 5.58 -13.20 4.80
CA PRO A 47 5.23 -11.81 4.59
C PRO A 47 6.03 -11.19 3.44
N PHE A 48 5.39 -10.30 2.69
CA PHE A 48 5.96 -9.67 1.53
C PHE A 48 6.50 -8.27 1.84
N MET A 49 5.72 -7.40 2.48
CA MET A 49 6.12 -6.00 2.68
C MET A 49 5.41 -5.22 3.79
N THR A 50 6.02 -4.11 4.16
CA THR A 50 5.35 -2.98 4.83
C THR A 50 5.26 -1.80 3.87
N ALA A 51 4.08 -1.24 3.67
CA ALA A 51 3.88 0.00 2.95
C ALA A 51 3.84 1.18 3.92
N ILE A 52 4.54 2.25 3.59
CA ILE A 52 4.47 3.55 4.29
C ILE A 52 4.07 4.59 3.25
N LEU A 53 2.89 5.16 3.45
CA LEU A 53 2.36 6.24 2.63
C LEU A 53 2.45 7.53 3.42
N LEU A 54 3.11 8.53 2.84
CA LEU A 54 3.22 9.88 3.39
C LEU A 54 2.44 10.82 2.48
N LEU A 55 1.62 11.65 3.10
CA LEU A 55 0.80 12.68 2.47
C LEU A 55 1.24 14.02 3.07
N GLU A 56 1.81 14.87 2.23
CA GLU A 56 2.28 16.20 2.63
C GLU A 56 1.54 17.27 1.83
N ASP A 57 1.20 18.39 2.45
CA ASP A 57 0.70 19.56 1.72
C ASP A 57 1.78 20.07 0.77
N ALA A 58 1.45 20.18 -0.51
CA ALA A 58 2.35 20.69 -1.55
C ALA A 58 1.99 22.12 -2.00
N GLY A 59 1.02 22.77 -1.35
CA GLY A 59 0.47 24.06 -1.76
C GLY A 59 -0.55 23.93 -2.89
N ASP A 60 -1.29 25.01 -3.17
CA ASP A 60 -2.26 25.12 -4.26
C ASP A 60 -3.32 24.00 -4.32
N GLY A 61 -3.68 23.43 -3.15
CA GLY A 61 -4.62 22.32 -3.04
C GLY A 61 -4.06 20.98 -3.55
N ALA A 62 -2.75 20.88 -3.74
CA ALA A 62 -2.06 19.66 -4.14
C ALA A 62 -1.50 18.88 -2.93
N THR A 63 -1.33 17.58 -3.11
CA THR A 63 -0.72 16.69 -2.12
C THR A 63 0.52 16.05 -2.71
N LYS A 64 1.65 16.14 -2.01
CA LYS A 64 2.82 15.34 -2.29
C LYS A 64 2.61 13.96 -1.67
N TYR A 65 2.46 12.98 -2.55
CA TYR A 65 2.32 11.57 -2.19
C TYR A 65 3.67 10.87 -2.28
N THR A 66 4.12 10.25 -1.18
CA THR A 66 5.31 9.38 -1.17
C THR A 66 4.92 7.98 -0.70
N ALA A 67 5.18 6.97 -1.55
CA ALA A 67 5.05 5.57 -1.17
C ALA A 67 6.43 4.94 -0.96
N ILE A 68 6.59 4.26 0.17
CA ILE A 68 7.80 3.50 0.49
C ILE A 68 7.39 2.05 0.77
N ALA A 69 7.88 1.12 -0.04
CA ALA A 69 7.77 -0.31 0.23
C ALA A 69 9.04 -0.79 0.96
N ARG A 70 8.87 -1.36 2.15
CA ARG A 70 9.97 -1.98 2.92
C ARG A 70 9.85 -3.49 2.88
N HIS A 71 10.98 -4.14 2.60
CA HIS A 71 11.11 -5.59 2.53
C HIS A 71 12.10 -6.10 3.57
N ARG A 72 11.98 -7.38 3.93
CA ARG A 72 12.84 -8.02 4.95
C ARG A 72 14.27 -8.25 4.45
N THR A 73 14.44 -8.47 3.14
CA THR A 73 15.74 -8.75 2.53
C THR A 73 15.91 -7.96 1.22
N ALA A 74 17.16 -7.75 0.80
CA ALA A 74 17.45 -7.13 -0.49
C ALA A 74 16.91 -7.96 -1.67
N GLU A 75 16.94 -9.29 -1.56
CA GLU A 75 16.40 -10.21 -2.56
C GLU A 75 14.88 -10.03 -2.75
N THR A 76 14.11 -10.02 -1.66
CA THR A 76 12.65 -9.79 -1.73
C THR A 76 12.30 -8.40 -2.26
N ARG A 77 13.12 -7.37 -1.97
CA ARG A 77 12.96 -6.04 -2.58
C ARG A 77 13.20 -6.08 -4.08
N GLN A 78 14.25 -6.77 -4.52
CA GLN A 78 14.56 -6.88 -5.95
C GLN A 78 13.47 -7.67 -6.68
N GLN A 79 13.00 -8.77 -6.10
CA GLN A 79 11.89 -9.55 -6.65
C GLN A 79 10.63 -8.70 -6.85
N HIS A 80 10.25 -7.88 -5.85
CA HIS A 80 9.09 -7.00 -5.99
C HIS A 80 9.25 -5.97 -7.11
N GLU A 81 10.46 -5.44 -7.27
CA GLU A 81 10.78 -4.52 -8.36
C GLU A 81 10.73 -5.20 -9.73
N ASP A 82 11.31 -6.39 -9.85
CA ASP A 82 11.32 -7.19 -11.09
C ASP A 82 9.90 -7.63 -11.49
N MET A 83 8.99 -7.79 -10.51
CA MET A 83 7.56 -8.00 -10.73
C MET A 83 6.82 -6.75 -11.24
N GLY A 84 7.49 -5.60 -11.37
CA GLY A 84 6.93 -4.38 -11.93
C GLY A 84 6.36 -3.40 -10.89
N PHE A 85 6.86 -3.40 -9.64
CA PHE A 85 6.34 -2.53 -8.58
C PHE A 85 6.16 -1.07 -9.01
N PHE A 86 7.17 -0.45 -9.63
CA PHE A 86 7.09 0.98 -9.98
C PHE A 86 6.04 1.26 -11.06
N GLU A 87 5.91 0.40 -12.06
CA GLU A 87 4.91 0.53 -13.13
C GLU A 87 3.50 0.29 -12.58
N GLY A 88 3.30 -0.80 -11.83
CA GLY A 88 2.02 -1.13 -11.23
C GLY A 88 1.57 -0.08 -10.21
N TRP A 89 2.49 0.38 -9.34
CA TRP A 89 2.19 1.42 -8.36
C TRP A 89 1.90 2.75 -9.03
N GLY A 90 2.66 3.12 -10.07
CA GLY A 90 2.39 4.32 -10.87
C GLY A 90 0.99 4.28 -11.48
N THR A 91 0.62 3.14 -12.08
CA THR A 91 -0.70 2.94 -12.70
C THR A 91 -1.85 3.19 -11.71
N VAL A 92 -1.77 2.63 -10.49
CA VAL A 92 -2.85 2.83 -9.50
C VAL A 92 -2.87 4.26 -8.93
N ILE A 93 -1.73 4.95 -8.90
CA ILE A 93 -1.68 6.37 -8.51
C ILE A 93 -2.29 7.25 -9.59
N ASP A 94 -2.05 6.99 -10.86
CA ASP A 94 -2.69 7.72 -11.95
C ASP A 94 -4.22 7.55 -11.89
N GLN A 95 -4.70 6.32 -11.68
CA GLN A 95 -6.12 6.04 -11.46
C GLN A 95 -6.70 6.78 -10.25
N LEU A 96 -5.96 6.83 -9.14
CA LEU A 96 -6.37 7.57 -7.94
C LEU A 96 -6.46 9.08 -8.23
N VAL A 97 -5.51 9.64 -8.97
CA VAL A 97 -5.51 11.05 -9.37
C VAL A 97 -6.69 11.37 -10.29
N GLU A 98 -6.98 10.51 -11.27
CA GLU A 98 -8.15 10.64 -12.14
C GLU A 98 -9.44 10.61 -11.33
N TYR A 99 -9.57 9.64 -10.43
CA TYR A 99 -10.73 9.54 -9.55
C TYR A 99 -10.88 10.77 -8.65
N ALA A 100 -9.79 11.24 -8.02
CA ALA A 100 -9.80 12.41 -7.15
C ALA A 100 -10.27 13.68 -7.88
N LYS A 101 -9.84 13.88 -9.14
CA LYS A 101 -10.31 14.99 -9.98
C LYS A 101 -11.81 14.92 -10.31
N SER A 102 -12.41 13.73 -10.26
CA SER A 102 -13.85 13.54 -10.49
C SER A 102 -14.70 13.85 -9.25
N LEU A 103 -14.11 13.89 -8.06
CA LEU A 103 -14.80 14.23 -6.83
C LEU A 103 -15.18 15.70 -6.86
N LYS A 104 -16.48 15.99 -6.68
CA LYS A 104 -16.96 17.35 -6.45
C LYS A 104 -16.76 17.67 -4.98
N LEU A 105 -15.99 18.72 -4.71
CA LEU A 105 -15.88 19.34 -3.39
C LEU A 105 -17.18 20.08 -3.04
#